data_AF-A0A2W5AE49-F1
#
_entry.id   AF-A0A2W5AE49-F1
#
_cell.length_a   1.000
_cell.length_b   1.000
_cell.length_c   1.000
_cell.angle_alpha   90.00
_cell.angle_beta   90.00
_cell.angle_gamma   90.00
#
_symmetry.space_group_name_H-M   'P 1'
#
loop_
_entity.id
_entity.type
_entity.pdbx_description
1 polymer ?
#
loop_
_entity_poly.entity_id
_entity_poly.type
_entity_poly.pdbx_seq_one_letter_code
_entity_poly.pdbx_strand_id
1 'polypeptide(L)' 'ARPDIRHLRIEDGPGRALGRSFKVKLWPTLVLLRDGVELARVVRPGSRDDVDAALSALNGSD' A
#
# COMPACT_ATOMS: atom_id res chain seq x y z
N ALA A 1 -14.13 -5.60 -6.61
CA ALA A 1 -13.78 -4.92 -5.34
C ALA A 1 -13.29 -5.97 -4.34
N ARG A 2 -12.35 -5.63 -3.45
CA ARG A 2 -11.79 -6.53 -2.43
C ARG A 2 -12.31 -6.11 -1.04
N PRO A 3 -13.51 -6.56 -0.63
CA PRO A 3 -14.12 -6.16 0.65
C PRO A 3 -13.36 -6.74 1.86
N ASP A 4 -12.57 -7.80 1.63
CA ASP A 4 -11.63 -8.42 2.55
C ASP A 4 -10.46 -7.50 2.94
N ILE A 5 -10.25 -6.41 2.18
CA ILE A 5 -9.14 -5.47 2.40
C ILE A 5 -9.70 -4.14 2.84
N ARG A 6 -9.26 -3.68 4.02
CA ARG A 6 -9.53 -2.31 4.46
C ARG A 6 -8.68 -1.33 3.65
N HIS A 7 -9.29 -0.65 2.69
CA HIS A 7 -8.63 0.40 1.92
C HIS A 7 -8.69 1.75 2.65
N LEU A 8 -7.54 2.25 3.09
CA LEU A 8 -7.41 3.57 3.69
C LEU A 8 -6.80 4.55 2.68
N ARG A 9 -7.55 5.60 2.34
CA ARG A 9 -7.04 6.73 1.56
C ARG A 9 -6.52 7.78 2.54
N ILE A 10 -5.21 7.99 2.55
CA ILE A 10 -4.57 8.88 3.49
C ILE A 10 -3.87 9.97 2.71
N GLU A 11 -4.20 11.22 3.02
CA GLU A 11 -3.45 12.36 2.53
C GLU A 11 -2.16 12.50 3.33
N ASP A 12 -1.03 12.33 2.66
CA ASP A 12 0.29 12.41 3.25
C ASP A 12 1.02 13.65 2.71
N GLY A 13 0.71 14.79 3.34
CA GLY A 13 1.28 16.10 3.05
C GLY A 13 2.17 16.62 4.19
N PRO A 14 2.69 17.86 4.06
CA PRO A 14 3.51 18.50 5.10
C PRO A 14 2.87 18.42 6.48
N GLY A 15 3.65 18.00 7.48
CA GLY A 15 3.18 17.84 8.87
C GLY A 15 2.46 16.51 9.18
N ARG A 16 2.25 15.63 8.20
CA ARG A 16 1.75 14.27 8.44
C ARG A 16 2.92 13.29 8.68
N ALA A 17 2.80 12.48 9.73
CA ALA A 17 3.87 11.55 10.11
C ALA A 17 3.87 10.27 9.29
N LEU A 18 2.73 9.87 8.72
CA LEU A 18 2.54 8.52 8.19
C LEU A 18 3.51 8.20 7.04
N GLY A 19 3.62 9.06 6.03
CA GLY A 19 4.57 8.86 4.95
C GLY A 19 6.01 8.77 5.42
N ARG A 20 6.38 9.57 6.42
CA ARG A 20 7.72 9.51 7.02
C ARG A 20 7.95 8.19 7.73
N SER A 21 6.97 7.67 8.46
CA SER A 21 7.03 6.36 9.12
C SER A 21 7.21 5.21 8.11
N PHE A 22 6.58 5.31 6.93
CA PHE A 22 6.73 4.32 5.85
C PHE A 22 7.82 4.66 4.81
N LYS A 23 8.57 5.75 5.04
CA LYS A 23 9.62 6.27 4.13
C LYS A 23 9.11 6.47 2.69
N VAL A 24 7.86 6.91 2.52
CA VAL A 24 7.27 7.25 1.22
C VAL A 24 7.92 8.53 0.71
N LYS A 25 8.50 8.48 -0.50
CA LYS A 25 9.15 9.64 -1.16
C LYS A 25 8.46 10.04 -2.46
N LEU A 26 7.83 9.08 -3.13
CA LEU A 26 7.20 9.28 -4.43
C LEU A 26 5.70 9.05 -4.28
N TRP A 27 4.94 10.07 -4.64
CA TRP A 27 3.49 9.98 -4.75
C TRP A 27 3.06 9.62 -6.19
N PRO A 28 1.98 8.83 -6.38
CA PRO A 28 1.25 8.05 -5.37
C PRO A 28 2.01 6.78 -4.93
N THR A 29 1.82 6.31 -3.69
CA THR A 29 2.33 5.01 -3.20
C THR A 29 1.23 4.24 -2.48
N LEU A 30 1.12 2.93 -2.76
CA LEU A 30 0.30 1.99 -2.01
C LEU A 30 1.21 1.14 -1.12
N VAL A 31 0.87 1.01 0.16
CA VAL A 31 1.55 0.13 1.12
C VAL A 31 0.52 -0.90 1.61
N LEU A 32 0.83 -2.18 1.43
CA LEU A 32 -0.02 -3.29 1.84
C LEU A 32 0.49 -3.83 3.18
N LEU A 33 -0.43 -3.92 4.15
CA LEU A 33 -0.12 -4.32 5.51
C LEU A 33 -0.93 -5.55 5.91
N ARG A 34 -0.31 -6.44 6.70
CA ARG A 34 -0.96 -7.49 7.48
C ARG A 34 -0.39 -7.46 8.89
N ASP A 35 -1.26 -7.38 9.89
CA ASP A 35 -0.87 -7.35 11.31
C ASP A 35 0.21 -6.30 11.64
N GLY A 36 0.13 -5.14 10.96
CA GLY A 36 1.08 -4.03 11.13
C GLY A 36 2.40 -4.19 10.35
N VAL A 37 2.61 -5.31 9.66
CA VAL A 37 3.81 -5.60 8.87
C VAL A 37 3.56 -5.27 7.40
N GLU A 38 4.50 -4.56 6.77
CA GLU A 38 4.51 -4.30 5.33
C GLU A 38 4.81 -5.58 4.56
N LEU A 39 3.84 -6.03 3.77
CA LEU A 39 3.98 -7.20 2.90
C LEU A 39 4.40 -6.83 1.48
N ALA A 40 3.90 -5.70 0.97
CA ALA A 40 4.20 -5.23 -0.37
C ALA A 40 4.01 -3.71 -0.49
N ARG A 41 4.64 -3.13 -1.52
CA ARG A 41 4.53 -1.72 -1.85
C ARG A 41 4.51 -1.54 -3.36
N VAL A 42 3.64 -0.64 -3.81
CA VAL A 42 3.59 -0.21 -5.22
C VAL A 42 3.82 1.28 -5.27
N VAL A 43 4.90 1.69 -5.91
CA VAL A 43 5.27 3.10 -6.07
C VAL A 43 4.88 3.56 -7.46
N ARG A 44 4.13 4.65 -7.54
CA ARG A 44 3.61 5.24 -8.77
C ARG A 44 2.97 4.20 -9.72
N PRO A 45 1.96 3.44 -9.26
CA PRO A 45 1.26 2.49 -10.12
C PRO A 45 0.75 3.20 -11.38
N GLY A 46 1.06 2.62 -12.54
CA GLY A 46 0.65 3.13 -13.85
C GLY A 46 -0.47 2.29 -14.47
N SER A 47 -0.67 1.08 -13.97
CA SER A 47 -1.67 0.13 -14.45
C SER A 47 -2.39 -0.57 -13.30
N ARG A 48 -3.49 -1.25 -13.64
CA ARG A 48 -4.19 -2.14 -12.71
C ARG A 48 -3.32 -3.34 -12.31
N ASP A 49 -2.55 -3.87 -13.26
CA ASP A 49 -1.73 -5.07 -13.07
C ASP A 49 -0.65 -4.85 -12.00
N ASP A 50 -0.10 -3.63 -11.91
CA ASP A 50 0.85 -3.24 -10.84
C ASP A 50 0.26 -3.46 -9.44
N VAL A 51 -1.03 -3.16 -9.29
CA VAL A 51 -1.76 -3.29 -8.02
C VAL A 51 -2.16 -4.74 -7.78
N ASP A 52 -2.68 -5.43 -8.80
CA ASP A 52 -3.12 -6.83 -8.70
C ASP A 52 -1.94 -7.77 -8.35
N ALA A 53 -0.74 -7.49 -8.86
CA ALA A 53 0.49 -8.20 -8.49
C ALA A 53 0.81 -8.06 -6.99
N ALA A 54 0.73 -6.85 -6.45
CA ALA A 54 0.96 -6.63 -5.01
C ALA A 54 -0.12 -7.25 -4.13
N LEU A 55 -1.39 -7.17 -4.56
CA LEU A 55 -2.51 -7.79 -3.83
C LEU A 55 -2.39 -9.31 -3.73
N SER A 56 -1.69 -9.96 -4.66
CA SER A 56 -1.41 -11.40 -4.59
C SER A 56 -0.53 -11.77 -3.39
N ALA A 57 0.29 -10.85 -2.89
CA ALA A 57 1.09 -11.06 -1.67
C ALA A 57 0.23 -11.18 -0.39
N LEU A 58 -1.03 -10.70 -0.43
CA LEU A 58 -1.97 -10.89 0.67
C LEU A 58 -2.52 -12.32 0.71
N ASN A 59 -2.45 -13.09 -0.36
CA ASN A 59 -2.97 -14.46 -0.38
C ASN A 59 -1.91 -15.48 0.07
N GLY A 60 -0.82 -15.03 0.69
CA GLY A 60 0.31 -15.86 1.13
C GLY A 60 -0.15 -17.11 1.89
N SER A 61 0.14 -18.25 1.27
CA SER A 61 -0.09 -19.61 1.68
C SER A 61 0.49 -19.89 3.07
N ASP A 62 -0.38 -19.93 4.06
CA ASP A 62 -0.32 -20.86 5.18
C ASP A 62 -1.68 -21.57 5.24
#